data_AF-A0A059LJN4-F1
#
_entry.id   AF-A0A059LJN4-F1
#
_cell.length_a   1.000
_cell.length_b   1.000
_cell.length_c   1.000
_cell.angle_alpha   90.00
_cell.angle_beta   90.00
_cell.angle_gamma   90.00
#
_symmetry.space_group_name_H-M   'P 1'
#
loop_
_entity.id
_entity.type
_entity.pdbx_description
1 polymer ?
#
loop_
_entity_poly.entity_id
_entity_poly.type
_entity_poly.pdbx_seq_one_letter_code
_entity_poly.pdbx_strand_id
1 'polypeptide(L)'
;MAKFGQGDERWLVQDLGQVGRNVNNWHWVESDALPWARIRLSELLQGLRLGAQGSELRVAAVKSVEGDAVVNNRKGKAIVLYELSVTVGWEAGADGAKGEIRMPYVSEENHDEDPEVLVTTTVEDAAGRACREEILKHGKARVHEQMRVF
;
A
#
# COMPACT_ATOMS: atom_id res chain seq x y z
N MET A 1 1.78 59.24 18.03
CA MET A 1 2.06 58.87 16.62
C MET A 1 3.36 58.09 16.60
N ALA A 2 3.38 56.90 15.99
CA ALA A 2 4.61 56.10 15.86
C ALA A 2 5.59 56.80 14.92
N LYS A 3 6.89 56.81 15.27
CA LYS A 3 7.94 57.45 14.47
C LYS A 3 8.36 56.54 13.32
N PHE A 4 8.43 57.09 12.11
CA PHE A 4 8.85 56.36 10.91
C PHE A 4 10.27 55.80 11.09
N GLY A 5 10.43 54.49 10.93
CA GLY A 5 11.71 53.78 11.10
C GLY A 5 11.98 53.22 12.51
N GLN A 6 11.12 53.49 13.50
CA GLN A 6 11.12 52.78 14.78
C GLN A 6 9.91 51.84 14.79
N GLY A 7 10.14 50.57 14.44
CA GLY A 7 9.13 49.53 14.66
C GLY A 7 8.78 49.50 16.15
N ASP A 8 7.50 49.65 16.48
CA ASP A 8 7.01 49.61 17.85
C ASP A 8 7.31 48.22 18.44
N GLU A 9 7.98 48.16 19.60
CA GLU A 9 8.37 46.90 20.24
C GLU A 9 7.18 45.99 20.54
N ARG A 10 5.96 46.54 20.67
CA ARG A 10 4.73 45.75 20.83
C ARG A 10 4.36 44.96 19.56
N TRP A 11 4.92 45.35 18.41
CA TRP A 11 4.68 44.76 17.10
C TRP A 11 5.90 44.00 16.55
N LEU A 12 7.03 44.05 17.26
CA LEU A 12 8.17 43.19 17.00
C LEU A 12 7.85 41.80 17.54
N VAL A 13 7.63 40.84 16.64
CA VAL A 13 7.48 39.43 16.99
C VAL A 13 8.84 38.94 17.48
N GLN A 14 9.09 39.09 18.78
CA GLN A 14 10.26 38.55 19.47
C GLN A 14 10.03 37.05 19.64
N ASP A 15 10.48 36.28 18.66
CA ASP A 15 10.65 34.82 18.69
C ASP A 15 9.52 34.02 19.38
N LEU A 16 8.64 33.43 18.58
CA LEU A 16 7.46 32.67 19.02
C LEU A 16 7.76 31.36 19.79
N GLY A 17 8.96 31.12 20.33
CA GLY A 17 9.28 29.90 21.09
C GLY A 17 8.71 28.60 20.48
N GLN A 18 8.11 27.72 21.30
CA GLN A 18 7.37 26.51 20.84
C GLN A 18 5.89 26.77 20.48
N VAL A 19 5.50 27.97 20.04
CA VAL A 19 4.08 28.32 19.80
C VAL A 19 3.54 27.75 18.47
N GLY A 20 4.36 26.99 17.74
CA GLY A 20 3.99 26.30 16.51
C GLY A 20 3.71 24.80 16.63
N ARG A 21 3.45 24.25 17.83
CA ARG A 21 3.06 22.83 17.94
C ARG A 21 1.68 22.63 17.32
N ASN A 22 1.53 21.66 16.42
CA ASN A 22 0.24 21.23 15.89
C ASN A 22 -0.55 20.48 16.97
N VAL A 23 -1.08 21.23 17.94
CA VAL A 23 -1.85 20.66 19.05
C VAL A 23 -3.07 19.94 18.48
N ASN A 24 -3.22 18.66 18.82
CA ASN A 24 -4.32 17.78 18.39
C ASN A 24 -4.48 17.61 16.87
N ASN A 25 -3.41 17.77 16.08
CA ASN A 25 -3.46 17.68 14.61
C ASN A 25 -4.54 18.60 13.98
N TRP A 26 -4.67 19.83 14.49
CA TRP A 26 -5.63 20.81 14.00
C TRP A 26 -5.22 21.42 12.66
N HIS A 27 -3.93 21.70 12.48
CA HIS A 27 -3.34 22.21 11.24
C HIS A 27 -2.97 21.06 10.30
N TRP A 28 -2.96 21.35 8.99
CA TRP A 28 -2.63 20.37 7.96
C TRP A 28 -1.23 19.80 8.17
N VAL A 29 -1.16 18.47 8.28
CA VAL A 29 0.09 17.72 8.23
C VAL A 29 -0.15 16.54 7.31
N GLU A 30 0.67 16.45 6.27
CA GLU A 30 0.73 15.32 5.36
C GLU A 30 1.92 14.44 5.74
N SER A 31 1.76 13.14 5.64
CA SER A 31 2.82 12.17 5.88
C SER A 31 2.77 11.08 4.82
N ASP A 32 3.94 10.80 4.24
CA ASP A 32 4.11 9.69 3.30
C ASP A 32 3.90 8.35 4.03
N ALA A 33 2.94 7.58 3.54
CA ALA A 33 2.56 6.28 4.05
C ALA A 33 2.96 5.13 3.09
N LEU A 34 3.57 5.42 1.95
CA LEU A 34 4.03 4.41 1.01
C LEU A 34 5.06 3.43 1.63
N PRO A 35 6.02 3.88 2.49
CA PRO A 35 6.90 2.94 3.20
C PRO A 35 6.14 1.97 4.10
N TRP A 36 5.08 2.45 4.77
CA TRP A 36 4.22 1.61 5.60
C TRP A 36 3.44 0.61 4.74
N ALA A 37 2.84 1.06 3.64
CA ALA A 37 2.08 0.21 2.73
C ALA A 37 2.93 -0.94 2.18
N ARG A 38 4.19 -0.67 1.82
CA ARG A 38 5.17 -1.68 1.38
C ARG A 38 5.39 -2.79 2.41
N ILE A 39 5.60 -2.40 3.66
CA ILE A 39 5.81 -3.34 4.77
C ILE A 39 4.53 -4.13 4.99
N ARG A 40 3.39 -3.44 5.08
CA ARG A 40 2.09 -4.06 5.37
C ARG A 40 1.68 -5.08 4.31
N LEU A 41 1.79 -4.73 3.03
CA LEU A 41 1.49 -5.65 1.92
C LEU A 41 2.46 -6.84 1.89
N SER A 42 3.72 -6.64 2.28
CA SER A 42 4.67 -7.74 2.42
C SER A 42 4.26 -8.70 3.53
N GLU A 43 3.84 -8.20 4.69
CA GLU A 43 3.35 -9.03 5.80
C GLU A 43 2.08 -9.83 5.44
N LEU A 44 1.17 -9.23 4.67
CA LEU A 44 -0.10 -9.85 4.30
C LEU A 44 0.05 -10.89 3.19
N LEU A 45 0.88 -10.59 2.18
CA LEU A 45 0.92 -11.38 0.94
C LEU A 45 2.07 -12.37 0.92
N GLN A 46 3.20 -12.10 1.57
CA GLN A 46 4.37 -12.99 1.49
C GLN A 46 4.08 -14.35 2.14
N GLY A 47 4.36 -15.43 1.43
CA GLY A 47 4.09 -16.79 1.90
C GLY A 47 2.62 -17.21 1.82
N LEU A 48 1.72 -16.34 1.34
CA LEU A 48 0.31 -16.68 1.14
C LEU A 48 0.19 -17.89 0.21
N ARG A 49 -0.51 -18.94 0.67
CA ARG A 49 -0.80 -20.12 -0.15
C ARG A 49 -1.85 -19.78 -1.20
N LEU A 50 -1.58 -20.09 -2.46
CA LEU A 50 -2.48 -19.78 -3.57
C LEU A 50 -3.23 -21.01 -4.10
N GLY A 51 -2.71 -22.22 -3.85
CA GLY A 51 -3.34 -23.47 -4.30
C GLY A 51 -4.28 -24.12 -3.28
N ALA A 52 -4.93 -25.22 -3.70
CA ALA A 52 -5.68 -26.11 -2.83
C ALA A 52 -4.81 -26.76 -1.74
N GLN A 53 -5.45 -27.42 -0.77
CA GLN A 53 -4.71 -28.15 0.28
C GLN A 53 -3.79 -29.20 -0.34
N GLY A 54 -2.49 -29.15 0.01
CA GLY A 54 -1.46 -30.02 -0.54
C GLY A 54 -0.67 -29.43 -1.71
N SER A 55 -1.08 -28.29 -2.28
CA SER A 55 -0.29 -27.57 -3.28
C SER A 55 0.82 -26.75 -2.62
N GLU A 56 2.03 -26.78 -3.18
CA GLU A 56 3.16 -25.92 -2.77
C GLU A 56 3.12 -24.52 -3.39
N LEU A 57 2.03 -24.20 -4.10
CA LEU A 57 1.84 -22.93 -4.77
C LEU A 57 1.64 -21.79 -3.76
N ARG A 58 2.55 -20.82 -3.75
CA ARG A 58 2.57 -19.70 -2.81
C ARG A 58 3.11 -18.41 -3.41
N VAL A 59 2.82 -17.30 -2.76
CA VAL A 59 3.51 -16.03 -3.00
C VAL A 59 4.93 -16.12 -2.44
N ALA A 60 5.93 -15.92 -3.30
CA ALA A 60 7.35 -15.95 -2.92
C ALA A 60 7.77 -14.61 -2.28
N ALA A 61 7.42 -13.50 -2.93
CA ALA A 61 7.78 -12.16 -2.48
C ALA A 61 6.91 -11.08 -3.13
N VAL A 62 6.75 -9.95 -2.44
CA VAL A 62 6.25 -8.70 -3.06
C VAL A 62 7.38 -8.08 -3.87
N LYS A 63 7.18 -7.89 -5.17
CA LYS A 63 8.21 -7.35 -6.08
C LYS A 63 8.19 -5.83 -6.12
N SER A 64 7.01 -5.24 -6.22
CA SER A 64 6.84 -3.79 -6.24
C SER A 64 5.51 -3.37 -5.64
N VAL A 65 5.56 -2.21 -4.97
CA VAL A 65 4.39 -1.43 -4.55
C VAL A 65 4.72 0.00 -4.97
N GLU A 66 4.02 0.42 -6.00
CA GLU A 66 4.20 1.70 -6.70
C GLU A 66 2.92 2.52 -6.62
N GLY A 67 3.03 3.82 -6.85
CA GLY A 67 1.93 4.77 -6.67
C GLY A 67 2.12 5.62 -5.42
N ASP A 68 1.02 6.18 -4.93
CA ASP A 68 1.01 7.16 -3.86
C ASP A 68 0.18 6.66 -2.67
N ALA A 69 0.67 6.89 -1.46
CA ALA A 69 -0.08 6.67 -0.23
C ALA A 69 0.26 7.76 0.77
N VAL A 70 -0.73 8.55 1.15
CA VAL A 70 -0.56 9.68 2.08
C VAL A 70 -1.60 9.63 3.18
N VAL A 71 -1.18 10.01 4.37
CA VAL A 71 -2.07 10.22 5.51
C VAL A 71 -2.03 11.68 5.88
N ASN A 72 -3.19 12.31 5.81
CA ASN A 72 -3.41 13.70 6.13
C ASN A 72 -4.19 13.82 7.43
N ASN A 73 -3.68 14.60 8.39
CA ASN A 73 -4.47 14.93 9.57
C ASN A 73 -5.03 16.34 9.48
N ARG A 74 -6.36 16.46 9.61
CA ARG A 74 -7.06 17.75 9.60
C ARG A 74 -8.19 17.74 10.61
N LYS A 75 -8.24 18.74 11.49
CA LYS A 75 -9.28 18.89 12.52
C LYS A 75 -9.44 17.61 13.37
N GLY A 76 -8.33 16.93 13.68
CA GLY A 76 -8.33 15.68 14.45
C GLY A 76 -8.86 14.45 13.70
N LYS A 77 -9.10 14.53 12.39
CA LYS A 77 -9.46 13.39 11.54
C LYS A 77 -8.29 13.01 10.65
N ALA A 78 -7.95 11.72 10.63
CA ALA A 78 -7.06 11.15 9.63
C ALA A 78 -7.84 10.96 8.32
N ILE A 79 -7.25 11.41 7.22
CA ILE A 79 -7.73 11.26 5.85
C ILE A 79 -6.65 10.46 5.14
N VAL A 80 -6.98 9.26 4.73
CA VAL A 80 -6.08 8.38 4.01
C VAL A 80 -6.40 8.51 2.53
N LEU A 81 -5.39 8.72 1.71
CA LEU A 81 -5.51 8.73 0.25
C LEU A 81 -4.43 7.79 -0.28
N TYR A 82 -4.81 6.81 -1.08
CA TYR A 82 -3.85 5.94 -1.74
C TYR A 82 -4.36 5.47 -3.09
N GLU A 83 -3.40 5.28 -4.00
CA GLU A 83 -3.57 4.61 -5.28
C GLU A 83 -2.30 3.82 -5.53
N LEU A 84 -2.41 2.50 -5.46
CA LEU A 84 -1.29 1.58 -5.47
C LEU A 84 -1.41 0.57 -6.62
N SER A 85 -0.27 0.33 -7.26
CA SER A 85 -0.03 -0.80 -8.15
C SER A 85 0.89 -1.79 -7.45
N VAL A 86 0.39 -3.00 -7.21
CA VAL A 86 1.08 -4.05 -6.45
C VAL A 86 1.42 -5.21 -7.36
N THR A 87 2.70 -5.57 -7.43
CA THR A 87 3.16 -6.77 -8.12
C THR A 87 3.79 -7.74 -7.13
N VAL A 88 3.32 -8.98 -7.13
CA VAL A 88 3.87 -10.06 -6.31
C VAL A 88 4.34 -11.22 -7.19
N GLY A 89 5.44 -11.85 -6.81
CA GLY A 89 5.94 -13.07 -7.46
C GLY A 89 5.37 -14.31 -6.78
N TRP A 90 4.98 -15.30 -7.57
CA TRP A 90 4.53 -16.60 -7.07
C TRP A 90 5.41 -17.73 -7.60
N GLU A 91 5.46 -18.83 -6.85
CA GLU A 91 6.20 -20.05 -7.19
C GLU A 91 5.42 -21.30 -6.78
N ALA A 92 5.60 -22.39 -7.53
CA ALA A 92 5.04 -23.71 -7.25
C ALA A 92 6.12 -24.67 -6.73
N GLY A 93 6.58 -24.50 -5.50
CA GLY A 93 7.71 -25.26 -4.95
C GLY A 93 9.07 -24.80 -5.48
N ALA A 94 10.15 -25.48 -5.06
CA ALA A 94 11.54 -25.03 -5.32
C ALA A 94 11.92 -25.05 -6.82
N ASP A 95 11.52 -26.09 -7.55
CA ASP A 95 11.85 -26.31 -8.96
C ASP A 95 10.64 -26.16 -9.90
N GLY A 96 9.50 -25.68 -9.39
CA GLY A 96 8.28 -25.56 -10.18
C GLY A 96 8.12 -24.23 -10.90
N ALA A 97 6.95 -24.06 -11.51
CA ALA A 97 6.61 -22.88 -12.29
C ALA A 97 6.62 -21.60 -11.44
N LYS A 98 6.99 -20.50 -12.07
CA LYS A 98 7.05 -19.17 -11.46
C LYS A 98 6.28 -18.17 -12.31
N GLY A 99 5.81 -17.11 -11.68
CA GLY A 99 5.13 -16.03 -12.38
C GLY A 99 4.87 -14.84 -11.50
N GLU A 100 3.97 -13.97 -11.96
CA GLU A 100 3.57 -12.76 -11.25
C GLU A 100 2.05 -12.70 -11.10
N ILE A 101 1.64 -12.05 -10.02
CA ILE A 101 0.28 -11.55 -9.84
C ILE A 101 0.40 -10.03 -9.75
N ARG A 102 -0.41 -9.32 -10.55
CA ARG A 102 -0.47 -7.86 -10.57
C ARG A 102 -1.86 -7.40 -10.16
N MET A 103 -1.89 -6.43 -9.26
CA MET A 103 -3.08 -5.69 -8.85
C MET A 103 -2.82 -4.24 -9.23
N PRO A 104 -3.24 -3.83 -10.44
CA PRO A 104 -2.84 -2.54 -11.01
C PRO A 104 -3.53 -1.36 -10.33
N TYR A 105 -4.67 -1.58 -9.67
CA TYR A 105 -5.51 -0.53 -9.12
C TYR A 105 -6.06 -0.93 -7.75
N VAL A 106 -5.32 -0.58 -6.70
CA VAL A 106 -5.69 -0.69 -5.29
C VAL A 106 -5.79 0.72 -4.73
N SER A 107 -6.99 1.25 -4.55
CA SER A 107 -7.22 2.62 -4.12
C SER A 107 -8.18 2.69 -2.94
N GLU A 108 -8.26 3.86 -2.30
CA GLU A 108 -9.30 4.09 -1.30
C GLU A 108 -10.70 4.09 -1.93
N GLU A 109 -10.83 4.46 -3.21
CA GLU A 109 -12.13 4.61 -3.87
C GLU A 109 -12.79 3.25 -4.09
N ASN A 110 -11.98 2.20 -4.17
CA ASN A 110 -12.42 0.82 -4.38
C ASN A 110 -12.09 -0.11 -3.20
N HIS A 111 -11.88 0.44 -2.00
CA HIS A 111 -11.52 -0.34 -0.81
C HIS A 111 -12.59 -1.36 -0.38
N ASP A 112 -13.84 -1.15 -0.77
CA ASP A 112 -14.97 -2.05 -0.52
C ASP A 112 -15.20 -3.07 -1.64
N GLU A 113 -14.41 -2.99 -2.72
CA GLU A 113 -14.45 -3.89 -3.86
C GLU A 113 -13.25 -4.84 -3.89
N ASP A 114 -13.41 -5.96 -4.59
CA ASP A 114 -12.32 -6.90 -4.80
C ASP A 114 -11.43 -6.39 -5.95
N PRO A 115 -10.13 -6.11 -5.73
CA PRO A 115 -9.27 -5.54 -6.76
C PRO A 115 -9.07 -6.50 -7.93
N GLU A 116 -8.75 -5.94 -9.10
CA GLU A 116 -8.38 -6.74 -10.26
C GLU A 116 -7.11 -7.55 -9.98
N VAL A 117 -7.15 -8.85 -10.29
CA VAL A 117 -6.01 -9.76 -10.09
C VAL A 117 -5.62 -10.37 -11.43
N LEU A 118 -4.50 -9.90 -11.97
CA LEU A 118 -3.89 -10.35 -13.22
C LEU A 118 -2.79 -11.35 -12.95
N VAL A 119 -2.94 -12.59 -13.42
CA VAL A 119 -1.96 -13.67 -13.19
C VAL A 119 -1.21 -13.98 -14.48
N THR A 120 0.11 -13.89 -14.43
CA THR A 120 1.04 -14.22 -15.52
C THR A 120 1.99 -15.33 -15.08
N THR A 121 2.54 -16.05 -16.06
CA THR A 121 3.55 -17.08 -15.83
C THR A 121 4.81 -16.72 -16.61
N THR A 122 5.99 -16.97 -16.05
CA THR A 122 7.26 -16.69 -16.72
C THR A 122 7.49 -17.61 -17.93
N VAL A 123 7.07 -18.87 -17.82
CA VAL A 123 7.16 -19.87 -18.89
C VAL A 123 5.76 -20.44 -19.13
N GLU A 124 5.27 -20.37 -20.36
CA GLU A 124 3.94 -20.87 -20.75
C GLU A 124 3.95 -22.36 -21.11
N ASP A 125 4.49 -23.20 -20.24
CA ASP A 125 4.44 -24.65 -20.38
C ASP A 125 3.12 -25.22 -19.80
N ALA A 126 2.97 -26.55 -19.84
CA ALA A 126 1.78 -27.20 -19.29
C ALA A 126 1.65 -27.00 -17.77
N ALA A 127 2.77 -27.02 -17.05
CA ALA A 127 2.81 -26.83 -15.59
C ALA A 127 2.43 -25.41 -15.19
N GLY A 128 2.97 -24.41 -15.89
CA GLY A 128 2.68 -23.00 -15.72
C GLY A 128 1.22 -22.65 -15.96
N ARG A 129 0.62 -23.20 -17.03
CA ARG A 129 -0.82 -23.04 -17.30
C ARG A 129 -1.69 -23.66 -16.21
N ALA A 130 -1.34 -24.87 -15.74
CA ALA A 130 -2.05 -25.50 -14.63
C ALA A 130 -1.96 -24.68 -13.33
N CYS A 131 -0.78 -24.15 -13.00
CA CYS A 131 -0.59 -23.28 -11.84
C CYS A 131 -1.41 -21.99 -11.97
N ARG A 132 -1.40 -21.35 -13.14
CA ARG A 132 -2.21 -20.15 -13.39
C ARG A 132 -3.69 -20.43 -13.19
N GLU A 133 -4.22 -21.51 -13.74
CA GLU A 133 -5.62 -21.90 -13.56
C GLU A 133 -5.96 -22.16 -12.09
N GLU A 134 -5.06 -22.80 -11.34
CA GLU A 134 -5.22 -23.03 -9.91
C GLU A 134 -5.28 -21.72 -9.11
N ILE A 135 -4.40 -20.75 -9.41
CA ILE A 135 -4.43 -19.40 -8.81
C ILE A 135 -5.77 -18.71 -9.12
N LEU A 136 -6.24 -18.80 -10.36
CA LEU A 136 -7.50 -18.18 -10.77
C LEU A 136 -8.71 -18.78 -10.06
N LYS A 137 -8.68 -20.09 -9.76
CA LYS A 137 -9.77 -20.80 -9.06
C LYS A 137 -9.75 -20.63 -7.55
N HIS A 138 -8.57 -20.68 -6.92
CA HIS A 138 -8.44 -20.72 -5.46
C HIS A 138 -7.63 -19.56 -4.88
N GLY A 139 -6.59 -19.10 -5.59
CA GLY A 139 -5.69 -18.06 -5.12
C GLY A 139 -6.33 -16.69 -5.06
N LYS A 140 -7.21 -16.35 -6.01
CA LYS A 140 -7.90 -15.04 -6.07
C LYS A 140 -8.63 -14.71 -4.77
N ALA A 141 -9.49 -15.61 -4.29
CA ALA A 141 -10.26 -15.39 -3.07
C ALA A 141 -9.35 -15.11 -1.85
N ARG A 142 -8.22 -15.82 -1.75
CA ARG A 142 -7.26 -15.61 -0.66
C ARG A 142 -6.52 -14.29 -0.76
N VAL A 143 -6.16 -13.87 -1.97
CA VAL A 143 -5.58 -12.53 -2.20
C VAL A 143 -6.60 -11.47 -1.80
N HIS A 144 -7.86 -11.59 -2.23
CA HIS A 144 -8.93 -10.67 -1.86
C HIS A 144 -9.17 -10.59 -0.35
N GLU A 145 -9.15 -11.72 0.36
CA GLU A 145 -9.22 -11.74 1.84
C GLU A 145 -8.11 -10.92 2.49
N GLN A 146 -6.87 -10.99 1.97
CA GLN A 146 -5.76 -10.18 2.47
C GLN A 146 -5.91 -8.70 2.09
N MET A 147 -6.41 -8.39 0.90
CA MET A 147 -6.61 -7.00 0.47
C MET A 147 -7.73 -6.29 1.24
N ARG A 148 -8.73 -7.02 1.77
CA ARG A 148 -9.79 -6.44 2.62
C ARG A 148 -9.32 -6.01 4.01
N VAL A 149 -8.17 -6.50 4.46
CA VAL A 149 -7.57 -6.16 5.76
C VAL A 149 -6.32 -5.28 5.64
N PHE A 150 -5.95 -4.94 4.40
CA PHE A 150 -4.98 -3.91 4.09
C PHE A 150 -5.64 -2.55 4.31
#